data_AF-A0A1Q5MN62-F1
#
_entry.id   AF-A0A1Q5MN62-F1
#
_cell.length_a   1.000
_cell.length_b   1.000
_cell.length_c   1.000
_cell.angle_alpha   90.00
_cell.angle_beta   90.00
_cell.angle_gamma   90.00
#
_symmetry.space_group_name_H-M   'P 1'
#
loop_
_entity.id
_entity.type
_entity.pdbx_description
1 polymer ?
#
loop_
_entity_poly.entity_id
_entity_poly.type
_entity_poly.pdbx_seq_one_letter_code
_entity_poly.pdbx_strand_id
1 'polypeptide(L)'
;MSGHGWWKKGDCSNNRAKVFNCIYEYFTDHTWQQQACSPTKEVKPGGGSSNRTVARIKCRSFQKTSWRNHVEVDVIGELDTAEKPMNQATAACRVQ
;
A
#
# COMPACT_ATOMS: atom_id res chain seq x y z
N MET A 1 11.30 -4.51 -4.35
CA MET A 1 9.93 -4.10 -4.71
C MET A 1 9.44 -3.05 -3.73
N SER A 2 8.61 -2.12 -4.20
CA SER A 2 7.99 -1.10 -3.35
C SER A 2 6.51 -0.93 -3.68
N GLY A 3 5.66 -0.93 -2.66
CA GLY A 3 4.27 -0.48 -2.73
C GLY A 3 4.13 0.92 -2.15
N HIS A 4 3.38 1.79 -2.82
CA HIS A 4 3.14 3.16 -2.39
C HIS A 4 1.72 3.31 -1.85
N GLY A 5 1.60 3.80 -0.61
CA GLY A 5 0.32 4.18 0.00
C GLY A 5 0.13 5.69 -0.07
N TRP A 6 -0.99 6.14 -0.61
CA TRP A 6 -1.36 7.56 -0.68
C TRP A 6 -2.88 7.66 -0.82
N TRP A 7 -3.39 8.87 -0.67
CA TRP A 7 -4.83 9.14 -0.69
C TRP A 7 -5.18 10.36 -1.53
N LYS A 8 -6.43 10.41 -1.99
CA LYS A 8 -7.04 11.59 -2.61
C LYS A 8 -8.02 12.19 -1.61
N LYS A 9 -8.11 13.51 -1.58
CA LYS A 9 -8.98 14.22 -0.66
C LYS A 9 -10.47 13.89 -0.86
N GLY A 10 -10.91 13.75 -2.11
CA GLY A 10 -12.33 13.59 -2.40
C GLY A 10 -13.13 14.77 -1.86
N ASP A 11 -14.21 14.44 -1.15
CA ASP A 11 -15.13 15.33 -0.44
C ASP A 11 -14.78 15.51 1.05
N CYS A 12 -13.76 14.82 1.56
CA CYS A 12 -13.31 14.96 2.94
C CYS A 12 -12.94 16.42 3.25
N SER A 13 -13.25 16.89 4.45
CA SER A 13 -13.01 18.27 4.87
C SER A 13 -11.54 18.54 5.20
N ASN A 14 -10.89 17.62 5.91
CA ASN A 14 -9.51 17.68 6.35
C ASN A 14 -8.52 17.48 5.19
N ASN A 15 -7.30 17.97 5.35
CA ASN A 15 -6.22 17.82 4.38
C ASN A 15 -5.10 16.90 4.88
N ARG A 16 -5.34 16.14 5.95
CA ARG A 16 -4.41 15.15 6.51
C ARG A 16 -5.12 13.83 6.76
N ALA A 17 -4.42 12.75 6.44
CA ALA A 17 -4.82 11.40 6.78
C ALA A 17 -3.60 10.63 7.32
N LYS A 18 -3.86 9.72 8.26
CA LYS A 18 -2.92 8.66 8.62
C LYS A 18 -3.01 7.60 7.52
N VAL A 19 -1.90 7.36 6.86
CA VAL A 19 -1.80 6.37 5.79
C VAL A 19 -0.81 5.31 6.19
N PHE A 20 -1.13 4.05 5.94
CA PHE A 20 -0.15 2.96 5.90
C PHE A 20 -0.48 2.02 4.74
N ASN A 21 0.46 1.18 4.37
CA ASN A 21 0.23 0.20 3.33
C ASN A 21 1.05 -1.08 3.55
N CYS A 22 0.50 -2.20 3.08
CA CYS A 22 1.16 -3.50 3.09
C CYS A 22 1.19 -4.10 1.68
N ILE A 23 2.26 -4.83 1.38
CA ILE A 23 2.46 -5.54 0.12
C ILE A 23 2.36 -7.05 0.33
N TYR A 24 1.67 -7.71 -0.60
CA TYR A 24 1.42 -9.15 -0.59
C TYR A 24 1.92 -9.76 -1.89
N GLU A 25 2.61 -10.88 -1.79
CA GLU A 25 3.05 -11.68 -2.92
C GLU A 25 2.10 -12.85 -3.15
N TYR A 26 1.87 -13.21 -4.42
CA TYR A 26 1.15 -14.42 -4.78
C TYR A 26 2.09 -15.63 -4.83
N PHE A 27 1.81 -16.63 -4.00
CA PHE A 27 2.62 -17.84 -3.85
C PHE A 27 2.16 -18.96 -4.78
N THR A 28 3.03 -19.96 -4.99
CA THR A 28 2.76 -21.13 -5.83
C THR A 28 1.65 -22.03 -5.27
N ASP A 29 1.36 -21.91 -3.97
CA ASP A 29 0.23 -22.57 -3.30
C ASP A 29 -1.11 -21.83 -3.51
N HIS A 30 -1.14 -20.83 -4.39
CA HIS A 30 -2.30 -19.99 -4.71
C HIS A 30 -2.76 -19.08 -3.55
N THR A 31 -1.87 -18.78 -2.59
CA THR A 31 -2.17 -17.87 -1.49
C THR A 31 -1.54 -16.49 -1.69
N TRP A 32 -2.14 -15.47 -1.07
CA TRP A 32 -1.54 -14.15 -0.93
C TRP A 32 -0.89 -14.03 0.44
N GLN A 33 0.41 -13.77 0.49
CA GLN A 33 1.16 -13.67 1.75
C GLN A 33 1.75 -12.28 1.92
N GLN A 34 1.54 -11.68 3.10
CA GLN A 34 2.07 -10.38 3.46
C GLN A 34 3.60 -10.45 3.55
N GLN A 35 4.29 -9.58 2.83
CA GLN A 35 5.76 -9.55 2.80
C GLN A 35 6.36 -8.36 3.54
N ALA A 36 5.71 -7.20 3.50
CA ALA A 36 6.14 -6.01 4.23
C ALA A 36 4.99 -5.02 4.41
N CYS A 37 5.11 -4.19 5.44
CA CYS A 37 4.26 -3.02 5.65
C CYS A 37 5.13 -1.77 5.83
N SER A 38 4.56 -0.61 5.51
CA SER A 38 5.13 0.67 5.88
C SER A 38 4.75 1.05 7.32
N PRO A 39 5.51 1.96 7.95
CA PRO A 39 5.00 2.66 9.12
C PRO A 39 3.81 3.55 8.73
N THR A 40 2.86 3.73 9.66
CA THR A 40 1.81 4.73 9.52
C THR A 40 2.40 6.13 9.50
N LYS A 41 1.93 6.97 8.57
CA LYS A 41 2.40 8.35 8.42
C LYS A 41 1.21 9.28 8.19
N GLU A 42 1.24 10.42 8.87
CA GLU A 42 0.35 11.53 8.54
C GLU A 42 0.84 12.25 7.28
N VAL A 43 0.02 12.28 6.23
CA VAL A 43 0.38 12.87 4.94
C VAL A 43 -0.75 13.74 4.38
N LYS A 44 -0.36 14.76 3.60
CA LYS A 44 -1.30 15.51 2.75
C LYS A 44 -1.81 14.61 1.63
N PRO A 45 -2.97 14.94 1.01
CA PRO A 45 -3.43 14.20 -0.16
C PRO A 45 -2.44 14.34 -1.32
N GLY A 46 -2.44 13.35 -2.20
CA GLY A 46 -1.60 13.28 -3.40
C GLY A 46 -0.38 12.38 -3.25
N GLY A 47 -0.12 11.53 -4.25
CA GLY A 47 0.93 10.49 -4.21
C GLY A 47 2.37 10.94 -4.41
N GLY A 48 2.68 12.21 -4.13
CA GLY A 48 4.05 12.76 -4.19
C GLY A 48 4.99 12.05 -3.21
N SER A 49 6.30 12.11 -3.46
CA SER A 49 7.30 11.41 -2.62
C SER A 49 7.26 11.80 -1.14
N SER A 50 6.90 13.05 -0.83
CA SER A 50 6.69 13.55 0.54
C SER A 50 5.35 13.15 1.14
N ASN A 51 4.35 12.85 0.32
CA ASN A 51 2.94 12.66 0.67
C ASN A 51 2.48 11.19 0.51
N ARG A 52 3.40 10.24 0.69
CA ARG A 52 3.10 8.82 0.61
C ARG A 52 3.82 8.02 1.68
N THR A 53 3.31 6.83 1.96
CA THR A 53 4.03 5.76 2.64
C THR A 53 4.64 4.80 1.63
N VAL A 54 5.67 4.06 2.05
CA VAL A 54 6.36 3.11 1.20
C VAL A 54 6.63 1.82 1.97
N ALA A 55 5.95 0.74 1.59
CA ALA A 55 6.29 -0.61 2.01
C ALA A 55 7.37 -1.14 1.06
N ARG A 56 8.46 -1.68 1.59
CA ARG A 56 9.61 -2.14 0.80
C ARG A 56 10.04 -3.54 1.20
N ILE A 57 10.41 -4.32 0.20
CA ILE A 57 11.03 -5.63 0.38
C ILE A 57 12.10 -5.85 -0.69
N LYS A 58 13.18 -6.56 -0.34
CA LYS A 58 14.24 -6.93 -1.28
C LYS A 58 13.83 -8.17 -2.06
N CYS A 59 13.97 -8.13 -3.38
CA CYS A 59 13.70 -9.27 -4.25
C CYS A 59 14.81 -10.32 -4.09
N ARG A 60 14.43 -11.60 -4.03
CA ARG A 60 15.36 -12.74 -4.09
C ARG A 60 15.63 -13.17 -5.53
N SER A 61 14.65 -13.01 -6.41
CA SER A 61 14.81 -13.21 -7.85
C SER A 61 13.93 -12.25 -8.67
N PHE A 62 14.10 -12.27 -9.98
CA PHE A 62 13.35 -11.43 -10.94
C PHE A 62 12.22 -12.18 -11.66
N GLN A 63 11.82 -13.34 -11.15
CA GLN A 63 10.66 -14.05 -11.70
C GLN A 63 9.41 -13.16 -11.59
N LYS A 64 8.64 -13.10 -12.68
CA LYS A 64 7.39 -12.34 -12.72
C LYS A 64 6.42 -12.93 -11.70
N THR A 65 5.99 -12.11 -10.75
CA THR A 65 5.09 -12.53 -9.67
C THR A 65 4.00 -11.48 -9.52
N SER A 66 2.79 -11.92 -9.16
CA SER A 66 1.68 -11.02 -8.89
C SER A 66 1.81 -10.47 -7.48
N TRP A 67 1.54 -9.18 -7.33
CA TRP A 67 1.65 -8.44 -6.08
C TRP A 67 0.36 -7.66 -5.82
N ARG A 68 -0.08 -7.63 -4.56
CA ARG A 68 -1.13 -6.72 -4.08
C ARG A 68 -0.56 -5.67 -3.16
N ASN A 69 -1.09 -4.46 -3.24
CA ASN A 69 -0.81 -3.35 -2.36
C ASN A 69 -2.13 -2.95 -1.68
N HIS A 70 -2.22 -3.23 -0.38
CA HIS A 70 -3.33 -2.83 0.47
C HIS A 70 -2.97 -1.47 1.09
N VAL A 71 -3.81 -0.46 0.88
CA VAL A 71 -3.61 0.89 1.43
C VAL A 71 -4.76 1.19 2.37
N GLU A 72 -4.42 1.60 3.58
CA GLU A 72 -5.38 2.06 4.58
C GLU A 72 -5.19 3.57 4.80
N VAL A 73 -6.31 4.28 4.85
CA VAL A 73 -6.38 5.74 4.92
C VAL A 73 -7.41 6.10 5.98
N ASP A 74 -6.95 6.70 7.07
CA ASP A 74 -7.78 7.25 8.14
C ASP A 74 -7.67 8.77 8.08
N VAL A 75 -8.72 9.44 7.58
CA VAL A 75 -8.77 10.90 7.47
C VAL A 75 -9.05 11.48 8.86
N ILE A 76 -8.15 12.36 9.33
CA ILE A 76 -8.16 12.79 10.73
C ILE A 76 -9.47 13.52 11.06
N GLY A 77 -10.21 12.99 12.02
CA GLY A 77 -11.45 13.59 12.51
C GLY A 77 -12.66 13.38 11.59
N GLU A 78 -12.55 12.47 10.63
CA GLU A 78 -13.64 12.10 9.72
C GLU A 78 -13.94 10.61 9.83
N LEU A 79 -15.21 10.24 9.61
CA LEU A 79 -15.61 8.84 9.57
C LEU A 79 -15.26 8.26 8.20
N ASP A 80 -14.63 7.09 8.18
CA ASP A 80 -14.37 6.32 6.98
C ASP A 80 -15.09 4.96 7.01
N THR A 81 -15.15 4.29 5.86
CA THR A 81 -15.71 2.95 5.76
C THR A 81 -14.64 1.90 6.09
N ALA A 82 -15.07 0.72 6.56
CA ALA A 82 -14.16 -0.41 6.81
C ALA A 82 -13.62 -1.07 5.51
N GLU A 83 -13.62 -0.35 4.39
CA GLU A 83 -13.14 -0.82 3.10
C GLU A 83 -11.64 -1.07 3.12
N LYS A 84 -11.22 -2.14 2.44
CA LYS A 84 -9.82 -2.56 2.36
C LYS A 84 -9.38 -2.70 0.91
N PRO A 85 -9.31 -1.58 0.15
CA PRO A 85 -8.99 -1.64 -1.26
C PRO A 85 -7.58 -2.18 -1.49
N MET A 86 -7.47 -3.14 -2.41
CA MET A 86 -6.19 -3.72 -2.82
C MET A 86 -5.94 -3.47 -4.30
N ASN A 87 -4.81 -2.88 -4.63
CA ASN A 87 -4.36 -2.71 -6.01
C ASN A 87 -3.41 -3.87 -6.38
N GLN A 88 -3.66 -4.53 -7.51
CA GLN A 88 -2.85 -5.66 -7.96
C GLN A 88 -2.01 -5.29 -9.19
N ALA A 89 -0.76 -5.75 -9.23
CA ALA A 89 0.13 -5.59 -10.37
C ALA A 89 1.11 -6.76 -10.48
N THR A 90 1.59 -7.04 -11.69
CA THR A 90 2.69 -8.00 -11.91
C THR A 90 4.03 -7.27 -11.90
N ALA A 91 4.98 -7.77 -11.13
CA ALA A 91 6.33 -7.22 -11.05
C ALA A 91 7.39 -8.32 -11.23
N ALA A 92 8.53 -7.98 -11.84
CA ALA A 92 9.71 -8.84 -11.91
C ALA A 92 10.44 -8.85 -10.56
N CYS A 93 9.78 -9.36 -9.52
CA CYS A 93 10.30 -9.47 -8.17
C CYS A 93 9.60 -10.64 -7.50
N ARG A 94 10.38 -11.57 -6.95
CA ARG A 94 9.90 -12.68 -6.13
C ARG A 94 10.62 -12.67 -4.79
N VAL A 95 9.87 -12.85 -3.70
CA VAL A 95 10.39 -12.88 -2.32
C VAL A 95 10.27 -14.25 -1.68
N GLN A 96 9.25 -15.04 -2.06
CA GLN A 96 8.96 -16.44 -1.67
C GLN A 96 10.00 -17.10 -0.73
#